data_AF-D3IG88-F1
#
_entry.id   AF-D3IG88-F1
#
_cell.length_a   1.000
_cell.length_b   1.000
_cell.length_c   1.000
_cell.angle_alpha   90.00
_cell.angle_beta   90.00
_cell.angle_gamma   90.00
#
_symmetry.space_group_name_H-M   'P 1'
#
loop_
_entity.id
_entity.type
_entity.pdbx_description
1 polymer ?
#
loop_
_entity_poly.entity_id
_entity_poly.type
_entity_poly.pdbx_seq_one_letter_code
_entity_poly.pdbx_strand_id
1 'polypeptide(L)'
;MMEKVRDCQLFMTTTDEKMFCKALRVFNPNIYFLDVKPSFEACIDERLVTDVTRLDSDIFSIVNLDMISKGELSKCYKMRSGYYHFFQLGRAQMQFLRSAPDRNVEGCLQHGRIADSYKIVDKEERAWKNKVYAILKKIGQKVYWYYTLPDGTREISPKPENNLVAFPDAAVNYNGKSGNFMIHNRAKFVPQSIAVSELNDNPDLAGV
;
A
#
# COMPACT_ATOMS: atom_id res chain seq x y z
N MET A 1 -21.48 14.00 -12.71
CA MET A 1 -21.63 12.71 -11.99
C MET A 1 -20.65 12.70 -10.83
N MET A 2 -21.09 12.34 -9.61
CA MET A 2 -20.22 12.39 -8.42
C MET A 2 -19.32 11.15 -8.37
N GLU A 3 -18.01 11.37 -8.39
CA GLU A 3 -16.99 10.35 -8.20
C GLU A 3 -16.52 10.35 -6.75
N LYS A 4 -16.20 9.17 -6.24
CA LYS A 4 -15.57 9.01 -4.93
C LYS A 4 -14.15 8.53 -5.13
N VAL A 5 -13.20 9.24 -4.50
CA VAL A 5 -11.79 8.86 -4.42
C VAL A 5 -11.51 8.41 -3.00
N ARG A 6 -10.73 7.34 -2.84
CA ARG A 6 -10.31 6.83 -1.53
C ARG A 6 -8.88 6.38 -1.58
N ASP A 7 -8.27 6.39 -0.42
CA ASP A 7 -7.00 5.77 -0.17
C ASP A 7 -6.93 5.18 1.24
N CYS A 8 -6.00 4.25 1.40
CA CYS A 8 -5.55 3.75 2.70
C CYS A 8 -4.04 3.62 2.62
N GLN A 9 -3.35 4.28 3.54
CA GLN A 9 -1.92 4.13 3.73
C GLN A 9 -1.67 2.81 4.47
N LEU A 10 -0.50 2.23 4.24
CA LEU A 10 -0.16 0.93 4.81
C LEU A 10 1.35 0.79 5.05
N PHE A 11 1.71 -0.09 5.97
CA PHE A 11 3.07 -0.60 6.11
C PHE A 11 3.05 -2.10 5.83
N MET A 12 3.78 -2.51 4.80
CA MET A 12 3.93 -3.91 4.40
C MET A 12 5.39 -4.21 4.11
N THR A 13 5.90 -5.33 4.58
CA THR A 13 7.12 -5.91 3.99
C THR A 13 6.78 -6.67 2.70
N THR A 14 7.80 -7.16 2.00
CA THR A 14 7.61 -8.10 0.89
C THR A 14 6.88 -9.38 1.33
N THR A 15 7.04 -9.81 2.59
CA THR A 15 6.29 -10.94 3.16
C THR A 15 4.81 -10.61 3.29
N ASP A 16 4.49 -9.43 3.80
CA ASP A 16 3.12 -8.95 3.95
C ASP A 16 2.42 -8.75 2.61
N GLU A 17 3.12 -8.18 1.61
CA GLU A 17 2.58 -8.00 0.26
C GLU A 17 2.15 -9.34 -0.34
N LYS A 18 3.03 -10.35 -0.29
CA LYS A 18 2.71 -11.71 -0.78
C LYS A 18 1.48 -12.27 -0.07
N MET A 19 1.41 -12.11 1.25
CA MET A 19 0.26 -12.56 2.04
C MET A 19 -1.03 -11.85 1.62
N PHE A 20 -1.00 -10.53 1.48
CA PHE A 20 -2.15 -9.71 1.09
C PHE A 20 -2.63 -10.07 -0.32
N CYS A 21 -1.72 -10.08 -1.30
CA CYS A 21 -2.02 -10.45 -2.69
C CYS A 21 -2.59 -11.87 -2.79
N LYS A 22 -2.05 -12.82 -2.02
CA LYS A 22 -2.61 -14.17 -1.93
C LYS A 22 -4.03 -14.17 -1.35
N ALA A 23 -4.28 -13.40 -0.29
CA ALA A 23 -5.61 -13.27 0.30
C ALA A 23 -6.64 -12.67 -0.68
N LEU A 24 -6.24 -11.69 -1.49
CA LEU A 24 -7.08 -11.15 -2.55
C LEU A 24 -7.46 -12.22 -3.57
N ARG A 25 -6.51 -13.05 -4.00
CA ARG A 25 -6.77 -14.11 -4.98
C ARG A 25 -7.55 -15.30 -4.43
N VAL A 26 -7.44 -15.58 -3.13
CA VAL A 26 -8.34 -16.53 -2.44
C VAL A 26 -9.77 -15.99 -2.40
N PHE A 27 -9.94 -14.69 -2.17
CA PHE A 27 -11.26 -14.06 -2.24
C PHE A 27 -11.84 -14.07 -3.66
N ASN A 28 -11.02 -13.78 -4.67
CA ASN A 28 -11.42 -13.85 -6.07
C ASN A 28 -10.23 -14.27 -6.97
N PRO A 29 -10.26 -15.47 -7.59
CA PRO A 29 -9.16 -15.97 -8.42
C PRO A 29 -8.95 -15.16 -9.72
N ASN A 30 -9.95 -14.38 -10.15
CA ASN A 30 -9.89 -13.46 -11.29
C ASN A 30 -9.29 -12.09 -10.94
N ILE A 31 -8.72 -11.94 -9.75
CA ILE A 31 -7.82 -10.83 -9.42
C ILE A 31 -6.42 -11.10 -9.97
N TYR A 32 -5.89 -10.13 -10.70
CA TYR A 32 -4.53 -10.10 -11.26
C TYR A 32 -3.81 -8.81 -10.85
N PHE A 33 -2.48 -8.83 -10.98
CA PHE A 33 -1.63 -7.67 -10.72
C PHE A 33 -1.02 -7.22 -12.05
N LEU A 34 -1.35 -6.00 -12.46
CA LEU A 34 -0.87 -5.40 -13.69
C LEU A 34 0.36 -4.55 -13.39
N ASP A 35 1.49 -4.87 -14.00
CA ASP A 35 2.63 -3.97 -14.03
C ASP A 35 2.24 -2.70 -14.79
N VAL A 36 2.39 -1.54 -14.17
CA VAL A 36 2.10 -0.21 -14.76
C VAL A 36 3.35 0.63 -14.98
N LYS A 37 4.55 0.07 -14.72
CA LYS A 37 5.82 0.75 -14.97
C LYS A 37 5.97 1.08 -16.46
N PRO A 38 6.46 2.27 -16.83
CA PRO A 38 6.68 2.60 -18.23
C PRO A 38 7.59 1.55 -18.90
N SER A 39 7.14 1.00 -20.04
CA SER A 39 7.84 -0.06 -20.77
C SER A 39 7.56 0.04 -22.26
N PHE A 40 8.43 -0.55 -23.08
CA PHE A 40 8.15 -0.78 -24.52
C PHE A 40 7.14 -1.91 -24.74
N GLU A 41 6.86 -2.69 -23.70
CA GLU A 41 5.87 -3.76 -23.73
C GLU A 41 4.45 -3.23 -23.54
N ALA A 42 3.61 -3.48 -24.54
CA ALA A 42 2.19 -3.13 -24.58
C ALA A 42 1.27 -4.35 -24.40
N CYS A 43 1.82 -5.56 -24.57
CA CYS A 43 1.08 -6.80 -24.44
C CYS A 43 0.61 -6.97 -23.00
N ILE A 44 -0.70 -6.98 -22.83
CA ILE A 44 -1.30 -7.06 -21.50
C ILE A 44 -1.01 -8.39 -20.82
N ASP A 45 -0.85 -9.47 -21.59
CA ASP A 45 -0.59 -10.81 -21.05
C ASP A 45 0.83 -10.94 -20.48
N GLU A 46 1.79 -10.19 -21.02
CA GLU A 46 3.16 -10.12 -20.48
C GLU A 46 3.23 -9.29 -19.19
N ARG A 47 2.24 -8.41 -18.96
CA ARG A 47 2.22 -7.47 -17.84
C ARG A 47 1.28 -7.85 -16.71
N LEU A 48 0.32 -8.74 -16.97
CA LEU A 48 -0.58 -9.29 -15.98
C LEU A 48 0.04 -10.51 -15.32
N VAL A 49 0.22 -10.46 -14.02
CA VAL A 49 0.72 -11.57 -13.24
C VAL A 49 -0.27 -12.00 -12.17
N THR A 50 -0.22 -13.28 -11.88
CA THR A 50 -0.97 -13.95 -10.81
C THR A 50 -0.19 -14.01 -9.50
N ASP A 51 1.14 -13.88 -9.60
CA ASP A 51 2.09 -13.84 -8.51
C ASP A 51 2.80 -12.48 -8.52
N VAL A 52 2.55 -11.69 -7.48
CA VAL A 52 3.08 -10.32 -7.35
C VAL A 52 4.61 -10.28 -7.25
N THR A 53 5.25 -11.39 -6.90
CA THR A 53 6.72 -11.48 -6.82
C THR A 53 7.40 -11.41 -8.19
N ARG A 54 6.64 -11.54 -9.28
CA ARG A 54 7.11 -11.34 -10.65
C ARG A 54 7.16 -9.86 -11.05
N LEU A 55 6.70 -8.95 -10.18
CA LEU A 55 6.74 -7.51 -10.41
C LEU A 55 7.89 -6.87 -9.64
N ASP A 56 8.73 -6.10 -10.34
CA ASP A 56 9.80 -5.27 -9.75
C ASP A 56 9.41 -3.78 -9.65
N SER A 57 8.14 -3.48 -9.88
CA SER A 57 7.63 -2.11 -9.93
C SER A 57 7.17 -1.62 -8.57
N ASP A 58 7.52 -0.39 -8.21
CA ASP A 58 7.07 0.26 -6.97
C ASP A 58 5.54 0.45 -6.94
N ILE A 59 4.93 0.56 -8.12
CA ILE A 59 3.49 0.73 -8.30
C ILE A 59 2.99 -0.33 -9.27
N PHE A 60 1.86 -0.95 -8.92
CA PHE A 60 1.10 -1.83 -9.81
C PHE A 60 -0.41 -1.59 -9.64
N SER A 61 -1.21 -2.11 -10.56
CA SER A 61 -2.66 -2.06 -10.48
C SER A 61 -3.22 -3.43 -10.08
N ILE A 62 -4.08 -3.48 -9.07
CA ILE A 62 -4.89 -4.66 -8.73
C ILE A 62 -6.11 -4.63 -9.65
N VAL A 63 -6.25 -5.65 -10.49
CA VAL A 63 -7.26 -5.71 -11.54
C VAL A 63 -8.25 -6.85 -11.26
N ASN A 64 -9.54 -6.56 -11.34
CA ASN A 64 -10.60 -7.58 -11.28
C ASN A 64 -11.11 -7.92 -12.70
N LEU A 65 -10.71 -9.07 -13.24
CA LEU A 65 -11.10 -9.49 -14.59
C LEU A 65 -12.55 -9.99 -14.70
N ASP A 66 -13.28 -10.15 -13.60
CA ASP A 66 -14.75 -10.35 -13.68
C ASP A 66 -15.47 -9.10 -14.20
N MET A 67 -14.82 -7.94 -14.07
CA MET A 67 -15.42 -6.65 -14.36
C MET A 67 -14.87 -5.97 -15.61
N ILE A 68 -13.66 -6.32 -16.05
CA ILE A 68 -13.06 -5.79 -17.27
C ILE A 68 -12.43 -6.91 -18.07
N SER A 69 -12.68 -6.93 -19.39
CA SER A 69 -12.02 -7.88 -20.27
C SER A 69 -10.54 -7.51 -20.48
N LYS A 70 -9.69 -8.50 -20.75
CA LYS A 70 -8.29 -8.23 -21.13
C LYS A 70 -8.17 -7.31 -22.35
N GLY A 71 -9.08 -7.44 -23.32
CA GLY A 71 -9.07 -6.61 -24.53
C GLY A 71 -9.52 -5.16 -24.32
N GLU A 72 -10.30 -4.87 -23.28
CA GLU A 72 -10.57 -3.50 -22.85
C GLU A 72 -9.39 -2.95 -22.06
N LEU A 73 -8.86 -3.75 -21.12
CA LEU A 73 -7.70 -3.37 -20.30
C LEU A 73 -6.45 -3.08 -21.14
N SER A 74 -6.23 -3.83 -22.22
CA SER A 74 -5.10 -3.63 -23.13
C SER A 74 -5.12 -2.28 -23.83
N LYS A 75 -6.25 -1.57 -23.83
CA LYS A 75 -6.41 -0.22 -24.41
C LYS A 75 -6.24 0.88 -23.35
N CYS A 76 -6.12 0.53 -22.07
CA CYS A 76 -6.02 1.46 -20.95
C CYS A 76 -4.58 1.92 -20.70
N TYR A 77 -3.96 2.58 -21.69
CA TYR A 77 -2.64 3.18 -21.56
C TYR A 77 -2.54 4.52 -22.29
N LYS A 78 -1.45 5.25 -22.02
CA LYS A 78 -0.98 6.39 -22.83
C LYS A 78 0.44 6.14 -23.29
N MET A 79 0.75 6.48 -24.54
CA MET A 79 2.13 6.52 -24.99
C MET A 79 2.76 7.87 -24.62
N ARG A 80 3.95 7.83 -24.02
CA ARG A 80 4.78 9.03 -23.80
C ARG A 80 6.23 8.68 -24.05
N SER A 81 6.91 9.47 -24.89
CA SER A 81 8.33 9.27 -25.21
C SER A 81 8.67 7.84 -25.66
N GLY A 82 7.76 7.16 -26.37
CA GLY A 82 7.94 5.77 -26.83
C GLY A 82 7.59 4.68 -25.81
N TYR A 83 7.18 5.02 -24.59
CA TYR A 83 6.81 4.07 -23.54
C TYR A 83 5.30 3.98 -23.35
N TYR A 84 4.82 2.78 -23.05
CA TYR A 84 3.45 2.48 -22.65
C TYR A 84 3.26 2.73 -21.15
N HIS A 85 2.41 3.71 -20.82
CA HIS A 85 2.00 4.04 -19.47
C HIS A 85 0.58 3.53 -19.22
N PHE A 86 0.44 2.33 -18.67
CA PHE A 86 -0.87 1.82 -18.27
C PHE A 86 -1.49 2.67 -17.16
N PHE A 87 -2.81 2.78 -17.19
CA PHE A 87 -3.53 3.44 -16.12
C PHE A 87 -3.41 2.63 -14.82
N GLN A 88 -3.22 3.35 -13.72
CA GLN A 88 -3.06 2.77 -12.39
C GLN A 88 -4.38 2.77 -11.60
N LEU A 89 -5.37 3.52 -12.12
CA LEU A 89 -6.69 3.71 -11.55
C LEU A 89 -7.73 3.68 -12.67
N GLY A 90 -8.87 3.07 -12.40
CA GLY A 90 -9.97 2.94 -13.36
C GLY A 90 -11.08 2.04 -12.81
N ARG A 91 -12.09 1.80 -13.63
CA ARG A 91 -13.07 0.73 -13.35
C ARG A 91 -12.32 -0.60 -13.32
N ALA A 92 -12.71 -1.49 -12.40
CA ALA A 92 -12.06 -2.77 -12.14
C ALA A 92 -10.58 -2.68 -11.71
N GLN A 93 -10.09 -1.50 -11.35
CA GLN A 93 -8.69 -1.26 -10.98
C GLN A 93 -8.55 -0.51 -9.65
N MET A 94 -7.54 -0.89 -8.87
CA MET A 94 -7.05 -0.16 -7.69
C MET A 94 -5.54 -0.02 -7.79
N GLN A 95 -5.01 1.16 -7.46
CA GLN A 95 -3.58 1.38 -7.43
C GLN A 95 -3.01 0.79 -6.14
N PHE A 96 -1.90 0.07 -6.24
CA PHE A 96 -1.08 -0.36 -5.12
C PHE A 96 0.31 0.27 -5.26
N LEU A 97 0.70 1.05 -4.27
CA LEU A 97 2.06 1.57 -4.07
C LEU A 97 2.70 0.74 -2.96
N ARG A 98 3.86 0.15 -3.25
CA ARG A 98 4.64 -0.63 -2.29
C ARG A 98 5.16 0.24 -1.16
N SER A 99 5.17 -0.30 0.04
CA SER A 99 6.07 0.18 1.10
C SER A 99 7.51 -0.09 0.67
N ALA A 100 8.44 0.77 1.08
CA ALA A 100 9.83 0.68 0.72
C ALA A 100 10.71 1.07 1.91
N PRO A 101 12.00 0.69 1.94
CA PRO A 101 12.94 1.25 2.90
C PRO A 101 12.88 2.79 2.89
N ASP A 102 12.86 3.41 4.07
CA ASP A 102 12.85 4.86 4.17
C ASP A 102 14.17 5.44 3.65
N ARG A 103 14.07 6.47 2.81
CA ARG A 103 15.23 7.07 2.14
C ARG A 103 16.06 7.98 3.05
N ASN A 104 15.48 8.43 4.17
CA ASN A 104 16.10 9.41 5.06
C ASN A 104 16.51 8.79 6.39
N VAL A 105 15.86 7.70 6.81
CA VAL A 105 16.14 7.00 8.07
C VAL A 105 16.45 5.54 7.78
N GLU A 106 17.73 5.18 7.89
CA GLU A 106 18.19 3.82 7.66
C GLU A 106 17.48 2.83 8.60
N GLY A 107 17.17 1.65 8.08
CA GLY A 107 16.47 0.59 8.83
C GLY A 107 14.98 0.83 9.06
N CYS A 108 14.41 1.96 8.64
CA CYS A 108 12.98 2.25 8.76
C CYS A 108 12.19 1.89 7.49
N LEU A 109 10.88 1.73 7.64
CA LEU A 109 9.96 1.39 6.56
C LEU A 109 9.06 2.57 6.21
N GLN A 110 9.16 3.05 4.98
CA GLN A 110 8.24 4.03 4.42
C GLN A 110 6.90 3.38 4.05
N HIS A 111 5.81 4.10 4.35
CA HIS A 111 4.46 3.68 3.99
C HIS A 111 4.29 3.42 2.48
N GLY A 112 3.41 2.47 2.17
CA GLY A 112 2.80 2.28 0.85
C GLY A 112 1.36 2.77 0.88
N ARG A 113 0.62 2.51 -0.20
CA ARG A 113 -0.77 2.99 -0.35
C ARG A 113 -1.60 2.07 -1.24
N ILE A 114 -2.86 1.88 -0.87
CA ILE A 114 -3.90 1.44 -1.81
C ILE A 114 -4.86 2.59 -2.08
N ALA A 115 -5.06 2.93 -3.35
CA ALA A 115 -5.97 3.99 -3.77
C ALA A 115 -6.97 3.52 -4.82
N ASP A 116 -8.15 4.13 -4.82
CA ASP A 116 -9.18 3.90 -5.81
C ASP A 116 -10.00 5.14 -6.17
N SER A 117 -10.72 5.04 -7.28
CA SER A 117 -11.80 5.94 -7.62
C SER A 117 -12.95 5.17 -8.26
N TYR A 118 -14.19 5.59 -8.02
CA TYR A 118 -15.36 5.00 -8.68
C TYR A 118 -16.54 5.97 -8.75
N LYS A 119 -17.43 5.77 -9.71
CA LYS A 119 -18.70 6.50 -9.82
C LYS A 119 -19.65 5.99 -8.74
N ILE A 120 -20.26 6.88 -7.97
CA ILE A 120 -21.11 6.47 -6.81
C ILE A 120 -22.29 5.57 -7.21
N VAL A 121 -22.80 5.74 -8.43
CA VAL A 121 -23.89 4.94 -9.00
C VAL A 121 -23.45 3.52 -9.37
N ASP A 122 -22.16 3.27 -9.57
CA ASP A 122 -21.61 1.95 -9.89
C ASP A 122 -21.47 1.12 -8.61
N LYS A 123 -22.57 0.45 -8.25
CA LYS A 123 -22.67 -0.36 -7.03
C LYS A 123 -21.76 -1.58 -7.06
N GLU A 124 -21.54 -2.16 -8.24
CA GLU A 124 -20.68 -3.31 -8.44
C GLU A 124 -19.22 -2.93 -8.18
N GLU A 125 -18.76 -1.83 -8.80
CA GLU A 125 -17.41 -1.27 -8.62
C GLU A 125 -17.16 -0.92 -7.15
N ARG A 126 -18.16 -0.31 -6.50
CA ARG A 126 -18.11 -0.03 -5.07
C ARG A 126 -17.94 -1.30 -4.24
N ALA A 127 -18.67 -2.37 -4.58
CA ALA A 127 -18.75 -3.58 -3.76
C ALA A 127 -17.42 -4.34 -3.71
N TRP A 128 -16.77 -4.57 -4.86
CA TRP A 128 -15.50 -5.31 -4.87
C TRP A 128 -14.37 -4.49 -4.22
N LYS A 129 -14.31 -3.17 -4.49
CA LYS A 129 -13.33 -2.29 -3.85
C LYS A 129 -13.49 -2.25 -2.33
N ASN A 130 -14.73 -2.26 -1.84
CA ASN A 130 -15.00 -2.42 -0.41
C ASN A 130 -14.48 -3.75 0.15
N LYS A 131 -14.54 -4.84 -0.63
CA LYS A 131 -13.99 -6.14 -0.21
C LYS A 131 -12.46 -6.11 -0.11
N VAL A 132 -11.77 -5.46 -1.06
CA VAL A 132 -10.32 -5.23 -0.97
C VAL A 132 -9.96 -4.47 0.31
N TYR A 133 -10.63 -3.35 0.58
CA TYR A 133 -10.42 -2.60 1.83
C TYR A 133 -10.79 -3.40 3.09
N ALA A 134 -11.82 -4.25 3.04
CA ALA A 134 -12.18 -5.10 4.16
C ALA A 134 -11.11 -6.15 4.46
N ILE A 135 -10.51 -6.76 3.43
CA ILE A 135 -9.37 -7.69 3.58
C ILE A 135 -8.18 -6.94 4.18
N LEU A 136 -7.86 -5.76 3.64
CA LEU A 136 -6.78 -4.92 4.14
C LEU A 136 -6.95 -4.61 5.64
N LYS A 137 -8.15 -4.18 6.06
CA LYS A 137 -8.46 -3.84 7.45
C LYS A 137 -8.57 -5.06 8.37
N LYS A 138 -8.85 -6.24 7.82
CA LYS A 138 -8.92 -7.48 8.59
C LYS A 138 -7.53 -8.00 8.95
N ILE A 139 -6.57 -7.85 8.04
CA ILE A 139 -5.20 -8.33 8.23
C ILE A 139 -4.35 -7.27 8.93
N GLY A 140 -4.47 -6.02 8.51
CA GLY A 140 -3.72 -4.90 9.07
C GLY A 140 -4.19 -4.55 10.47
N GLN A 141 -3.23 -4.21 11.34
CA GLN A 141 -3.48 -3.67 12.66
C GLN A 141 -3.34 -2.14 12.67
N LYS A 142 -3.93 -1.52 13.70
CA LYS A 142 -3.82 -0.07 13.93
C LYS A 142 -2.40 0.30 14.33
N VAL A 143 -1.99 1.49 13.91
CA VAL A 143 -0.73 2.11 14.32
C VAL A 143 -0.97 3.41 15.06
N TYR A 144 0.01 3.81 15.85
CA TYR A 144 -0.07 4.96 16.73
C TYR A 144 1.13 5.85 16.50
N TRP A 145 0.89 7.16 16.45
CA TRP A 145 1.96 8.14 16.26
C TRP A 145 2.86 8.17 17.50
N TYR A 146 4.15 7.95 17.29
CA TYR A 146 5.21 8.13 18.25
C TYR A 146 5.90 9.48 18.00
N TYR A 147 6.00 10.31 19.05
CA TYR A 147 6.58 11.64 18.96
C TYR A 147 7.35 12.01 20.22
N THR A 148 8.19 13.03 20.07
CA THR A 148 8.97 13.63 21.15
C THR A 148 8.53 15.09 21.30
N LEU A 149 8.20 15.49 22.52
CA LEU A 149 7.87 16.87 22.89
C LEU A 149 9.14 17.74 22.94
N PRO A 150 9.01 19.08 22.92
CA PRO A 150 10.17 19.99 22.95
C PRO A 150 11.08 19.83 24.18
N ASP A 151 10.55 19.30 25.28
CA ASP A 151 11.29 19.02 26.51
C ASP A 151 12.02 17.65 26.49
N GLY A 152 11.93 16.92 25.37
CA GLY A 152 12.50 15.58 25.21
C GLY A 152 11.58 14.45 25.68
N THR A 153 10.38 14.73 26.19
CA THR A 153 9.44 13.71 26.65
C THR A 153 8.91 12.91 25.46
N ARG A 154 8.95 11.58 25.58
CA ARG A 154 8.51 10.63 24.56
C ARG A 154 7.07 10.20 24.80
N GLU A 155 6.24 10.23 23.78
CA GLU A 155 4.82 9.87 23.87
C GLU A 155 4.35 9.05 22.67
N ILE A 156 3.31 8.25 22.91
CA ILE A 156 2.54 7.58 21.86
C ILE A 156 1.11 8.12 21.94
N SER A 157 0.57 8.54 20.81
CA SER A 157 -0.81 9.04 20.73
C SER A 157 -1.79 8.02 21.32
N PRO A 158 -2.79 8.45 22.11
CA PRO A 158 -3.80 7.54 22.67
C PRO A 158 -4.78 7.01 21.60
N LYS A 159 -4.85 7.69 20.45
CA LYS A 159 -5.71 7.33 19.33
C LYS A 159 -4.89 6.77 18.17
N PRO A 160 -5.38 5.71 17.51
CA PRO A 160 -4.73 5.18 16.32
C PRO A 160 -4.83 6.19 15.17
N GLU A 161 -3.85 6.15 14.27
CA GLU A 161 -3.85 6.95 13.06
C GLU A 161 -4.98 6.50 12.13
N ASN A 162 -5.70 7.46 11.55
CA ASN A 162 -6.81 7.15 10.66
C ASN A 162 -6.30 6.75 9.26
N ASN A 163 -6.93 5.75 8.65
CA ASN A 163 -6.59 5.26 7.31
C ASN A 163 -5.13 4.85 7.13
N LEU A 164 -4.45 4.45 8.21
CA LEU A 164 -3.11 3.90 8.21
C LEU A 164 -3.10 2.60 9.00
N VAL A 165 -2.55 1.53 8.42
CA VAL A 165 -2.45 0.22 9.05
C VAL A 165 -1.06 -0.37 8.87
N ALA A 166 -0.63 -1.22 9.80
CA ALA A 166 0.56 -2.04 9.64
C ALA A 166 0.17 -3.50 9.44
N PHE A 167 0.81 -4.18 8.51
CA PHE A 167 0.66 -5.61 8.36
C PHE A 167 1.53 -6.37 9.38
N PRO A 168 1.24 -7.66 9.64
CA PRO A 168 1.85 -8.39 10.75
C PRO A 168 3.38 -8.41 10.73
N ASP A 169 4.02 -8.67 9.59
CA ASP A 169 5.48 -8.74 9.52
C ASP A 169 6.11 -7.36 9.67
N ALA A 170 5.55 -6.33 9.03
CA ALA A 170 5.98 -4.94 9.21
C ALA A 170 5.86 -4.49 10.67
N ALA A 171 4.76 -4.83 11.34
CA ALA A 171 4.54 -4.51 12.74
C ALA A 171 5.50 -5.24 13.68
N VAL A 172 6.06 -6.39 13.31
CA VAL A 172 7.09 -7.06 14.11
C VAL A 172 8.46 -6.43 13.88
N ASN A 173 8.81 -6.19 12.61
CA ASN A 173 10.16 -5.78 12.21
C ASN A 173 10.43 -4.27 12.38
N TYR A 174 9.38 -3.44 12.41
CA TYR A 174 9.46 -1.98 12.47
C TYR A 174 8.65 -1.41 13.64
N ASN A 175 8.73 -2.05 14.80
CA ASN A 175 8.02 -1.68 16.03
C ASN A 175 8.73 -0.63 16.90
N GLY A 176 9.90 -0.14 16.49
CA GLY A 176 10.69 0.84 17.22
C GLY A 176 11.56 0.29 18.36
N LYS A 177 11.50 -1.01 18.69
CA LYS A 177 12.32 -1.59 19.78
C LYS A 177 13.82 -1.58 19.47
N SER A 178 14.16 -1.70 18.19
CA SER A 178 15.54 -1.72 17.70
C SER A 178 15.91 -0.46 16.91
N GLY A 179 15.18 0.64 17.08
CA GLY A 179 15.40 1.86 16.27
C GLY A 179 14.72 1.85 14.89
N ASN A 180 14.14 0.72 14.47
CA ASN A 180 13.44 0.61 13.19
C ASN A 180 11.97 1.00 13.36
N PHE A 181 11.55 2.07 12.70
CA PHE A 181 10.18 2.58 12.76
C PHE A 181 9.46 2.49 11.42
N MET A 182 8.14 2.57 11.49
CA MET A 182 7.27 2.81 10.34
C MET A 182 7.12 4.33 10.13
N ILE A 183 7.36 4.83 8.91
CA ILE A 183 7.45 6.27 8.62
C ILE A 183 6.40 6.72 7.58
N HIS A 184 5.64 7.76 7.93
CA HIS A 184 4.75 8.46 7.01
C HIS A 184 4.88 9.97 7.20
N ASN A 185 5.27 10.69 6.14
CA ASN A 185 5.49 12.15 6.13
C ASN A 185 6.33 12.67 7.33
N ARG A 186 7.43 11.97 7.66
CA ARG A 186 8.34 12.22 8.81
C ARG A 186 7.80 11.82 10.19
N ALA A 187 6.53 11.45 10.33
CA ALA A 187 6.02 10.90 11.57
C ALA A 187 6.41 9.42 11.73
N LYS A 188 6.85 9.06 12.94
CA LYS A 188 7.16 7.69 13.34
C LYS A 188 5.90 7.02 13.87
N PHE A 189 5.66 5.79 13.46
CA PHE A 189 4.51 5.01 13.90
C PHE A 189 4.98 3.69 14.51
N VAL A 190 4.23 3.25 15.53
CA VAL A 190 4.43 1.98 16.22
C VAL A 190 3.11 1.19 16.23
N PRO A 191 3.16 -0.15 16.24
CA PRO A 191 1.95 -0.98 16.28
C PRO A 191 1.25 -0.88 17.64
N GLN A 192 0.05 -1.43 17.71
CA GLN A 192 -0.71 -1.49 18.95
C GLN A 192 0.07 -2.25 20.04
N SER A 193 -0.05 -1.80 21.29
CA SER A 193 0.50 -2.45 22.49
C SER A 193 1.99 -2.28 22.75
N ILE A 194 2.69 -1.41 22.02
CA ILE A 194 4.06 -1.02 22.35
C ILE A 194 4.04 0.09 23.41
N ALA A 195 4.79 -0.09 24.49
CA ALA A 195 5.02 0.94 25.49
C ALA A 195 6.21 1.84 25.12
N VAL A 196 6.15 3.11 25.50
CA VAL A 196 7.25 4.08 25.27
C VAL A 196 8.59 3.58 25.86
N SER A 197 8.55 2.89 27.01
CA SER A 197 9.74 2.34 27.65
C SER A 197 10.44 1.23 26.85
N GLU A 198 9.76 0.63 25.87
CA GLU A 198 10.32 -0.41 25.00
C GLU A 198 10.99 0.17 23.75
N LEU A 199 10.84 1.47 23.49
CA LEU A 199 11.34 2.11 22.28
C LEU A 199 12.79 2.54 22.45
N ASN A 200 13.59 2.19 21.44
CA ASN A 200 14.96 2.66 21.28
C ASN A 200 14.98 3.64 20.11
N ASP A 201 15.35 4.89 20.35
CA ASP A 201 15.54 5.83 19.25
C ASP A 201 16.83 5.45 18.53
N ASN A 202 16.74 5.14 17.23
CA ASN A 202 17.94 5.11 16.40
C ASN A 202 18.54 6.52 16.46
N PRO A 203 19.83 6.69 16.83
CA PRO A 203 20.46 8.00 16.71
C PRO A 203 20.40 8.42 15.24
N ASP A 204 20.08 9.69 15.01
CA ASP A 204 20.01 10.37 13.72
C ASP A 204 18.71 10.22 12.90
N LEU A 205 17.66 10.93 13.34
CA LEU A 205 17.01 11.84 12.38
C LEU A 205 18.04 12.96 12.14
N ALA A 206 18.84 12.85 11.09
CA ALA A 206 19.78 13.92 10.74
C ALA A 206 19.03 15.26 10.76
N GLY A 207 19.46 16.12 11.67
CA GLY A 207 18.89 17.44 11.87
C GLY A 207 18.89 18.24 10.57
N VAL A 208 17.80 18.97 10.35
CA VAL A 208 17.88 20.25 9.66
C VAL A 208 18.08 21.30 10.74
#